data_AF-A0A1F1G781-F1
#
_entry.id   AF-A0A1F1G781-F1
#
_cell.length_a   1.000
_cell.length_b   1.000
_cell.length_c   1.000
_cell.angle_alpha   90.00
_cell.angle_beta   90.00
_cell.angle_gamma   90.00
#
_symmetry.space_group_name_H-M   'P 1'
#
loop_
_entity.id
_entity.type
_entity.pdbx_description
1 polymer ?
#
loop_
_entity_poly.entity_id
_entity_poly.type
_entity_poly.pdbx_seq_one_letter_code
_entity_poly.pdbx_strand_id
1 'polypeptide(L)'
;MTGISKPFPRPDQGSWLETIALFEAIREGNQPAAMRLLNTSAAREAVLGGLLGLIELYFRHEEGDKVDGFLTAAHAAGPPPAFGCKPFLP
;
A
#
# COMPACT_ATOMS: atom_id res chain seq x y z
N MET A 1 -13.89 15.02 -20.24
CA MET A 1 -12.62 14.28 -20.41
C MET A 1 -12.64 13.09 -19.46
N THR A 2 -13.11 11.93 -19.92
CA THR A 2 -13.01 10.67 -19.16
C THR A 2 -11.59 10.14 -19.35
N GLY A 3 -10.66 10.58 -18.52
CA GLY A 3 -9.32 10.01 -18.46
C GLY A 3 -9.42 8.61 -17.89
N ILE A 4 -9.54 7.60 -18.74
CA ILE A 4 -9.36 6.21 -18.32
C ILE A 4 -7.87 6.08 -17.99
N SER A 5 -7.54 6.21 -16.71
CA SER A 5 -6.20 5.92 -16.19
C SER A 5 -5.81 4.53 -16.67
N LYS A 6 -4.63 4.40 -17.28
CA LYS A 6 -4.13 3.06 -17.64
C LYS A 6 -4.05 2.22 -16.35
N PRO A 7 -4.51 0.96 -16.37
CA PRO A 7 -4.40 0.10 -15.21
C PRO A 7 -2.92 -0.10 -14.87
N PHE A 8 -2.63 -0.29 -13.57
CA PHE A 8 -1.28 -0.68 -13.16
C PHE A 8 -0.88 -1.99 -13.86
N PRO A 9 0.40 -2.12 -14.27
CA PRO A 9 0.88 -3.36 -14.85
C PRO A 9 0.80 -4.48 -13.82
N ARG A 10 0.50 -5.70 -14.29
CA ARG A 10 0.52 -6.89 -13.43
C ARG A 10 1.96 -7.16 -12.98
N PRO A 11 2.20 -7.45 -11.68
CA PRO A 11 3.52 -7.82 -11.20
C PRO A 11 3.99 -9.14 -11.83
N ASP A 12 5.25 -9.16 -12.27
CA ASP A 12 5.98 -10.40 -12.50
C ASP A 12 6.41 -11.03 -11.16
N GLN A 13 7.13 -12.15 -11.19
CA GLN A 13 7.50 -12.86 -9.96
C GLN A 13 8.37 -12.00 -9.02
N GLY A 14 9.30 -11.21 -9.55
CA GLY A 14 10.16 -10.34 -8.75
C GLY A 14 9.35 -9.20 -8.12
N SER A 15 8.55 -8.52 -8.93
CA SER A 15 7.66 -7.45 -8.49
C SER A 15 6.61 -7.93 -7.48
N TRP A 16 6.20 -9.20 -7.57
CA TRP A 16 5.29 -9.81 -6.62
C TRP A 16 5.93 -10.00 -5.24
N LEU A 17 7.19 -10.42 -5.18
CA LEU A 17 7.93 -10.51 -3.91
C LEU A 17 8.14 -9.13 -3.29
N GLU A 18 8.48 -8.13 -4.11
CA GLU A 18 8.58 -6.73 -3.66
C GLU A 18 7.24 -6.20 -3.15
N THR A 19 6.12 -6.58 -3.78
CA THR A 19 4.76 -6.26 -3.32
C THR A 19 4.50 -6.79 -1.92
N ILE A 20 4.83 -8.05 -1.66
CA ILE A 20 4.66 -8.68 -0.33
C ILE A 20 5.54 -7.97 0.70
N ALA A 21 6.82 -7.76 0.40
CA ALA A 21 7.74 -7.06 1.30
C ALA A 21 7.29 -5.63 1.60
N LEU A 22 6.69 -4.93 0.62
CA LEU A 22 6.11 -3.61 0.82
C LEU A 22 4.90 -3.66 1.77
N PHE A 23 4.01 -4.64 1.60
CA PHE A 23 2.86 -4.82 2.48
C PHE A 23 3.30 -5.13 3.92
N GLU A 24 4.31 -5.99 4.10
CA GLU A 24 4.89 -6.29 5.40
C GLU A 24 5.49 -5.05 6.08
N ALA A 25 6.27 -4.25 5.33
CA ALA A 25 6.83 -3.01 5.85
C ALA A 25 5.74 -2.00 6.28
N ILE A 26 4.64 -1.90 5.52
CA ILE A 26 3.50 -1.05 5.87
C ILE A 26 2.80 -1.56 7.13
N ARG A 27 2.55 -2.88 7.22
CA ARG A 27 1.94 -3.53 8.38
C ARG A 27 2.73 -3.27 9.67
N GLU A 28 4.05 -3.24 9.57
CA GLU A 28 4.97 -2.96 10.69
C GLU A 28 5.15 -1.47 10.98
N GLY A 29 4.54 -0.57 10.20
CA GLY A 29 4.76 0.87 10.32
C GLY A 29 6.17 1.32 9.89
N ASN A 30 6.94 0.45 9.23
CA ASN A 30 8.31 0.71 8.81
C ASN A 30 8.34 1.50 7.48
N GLN A 31 7.96 2.78 7.56
CA GLN A 31 7.96 3.69 6.41
C GLN A 31 9.33 3.81 5.71
N PRO A 32 10.48 3.85 6.41
CA PRO A 32 11.78 3.88 5.74
C PRO A 32 12.06 2.66 4.85
N ALA A 33 11.70 1.46 5.30
CA ALA A 33 11.86 0.25 4.50
C ALA A 33 10.93 0.26 3.27
N ALA A 34 9.66 0.63 3.47
CA ALA A 34 8.69 0.78 2.39
C ALA A 34 9.16 1.80 1.33
N MET A 35 9.66 2.96 1.77
CA MET A 35 10.20 4.00 0.88
C MET A 35 11.44 3.55 0.14
N ARG A 36 12.36 2.86 0.82
CA ARG A 36 13.56 2.32 0.18
C ARG A 36 13.18 1.36 -0.95
N LEU A 37 12.28 0.41 -0.67
CA LEU A 37 11.80 -0.56 -1.65
C LEU A 37 11.16 0.13 -2.87
N LEU A 38 10.26 1.09 -2.65
CA LEU A 38 9.64 1.84 -3.74
C LEU A 38 10.63 2.67 -4.57
N ASN A 39 11.71 3.16 -3.95
CA ASN A 39 12.73 3.94 -4.64
C ASN A 39 13.74 3.08 -5.41
N THR A 40 13.95 1.83 -5.00
CA THR A 40 14.92 0.92 -5.64
C THR A 40 14.27 -0.08 -6.61
N SER A 41 12.95 -0.24 -6.56
CA SER A 41 12.22 -1.16 -7.44
C SER A 41 12.33 -0.73 -8.90
N ALA A 42 12.72 -1.67 -9.76
CA ALA A 42 12.73 -1.48 -11.22
C ALA A 42 11.31 -1.48 -11.82
N ALA A 43 10.31 -1.98 -11.08
CA ALA A 43 8.93 -2.13 -11.53
C ALA A 43 7.94 -1.48 -10.55
N ARG A 44 8.27 -0.28 -10.08
CA ARG A 44 7.52 0.46 -9.05
C ARG A 44 6.00 0.50 -9.27
N GLU A 45 5.54 0.75 -10.49
CA GLU A 45 4.10 0.77 -10.79
C GLU A 45 3.45 -0.60 -10.63
N ALA A 46 4.15 -1.68 -10.99
CA ALA A 46 3.65 -3.05 -10.81
C ALA A 46 3.57 -3.43 -9.33
N VAL A 47 4.55 -2.98 -8.53
CA VAL A 47 4.57 -3.15 -7.07
C VAL A 47 3.40 -2.41 -6.40
N LEU A 48 3.15 -1.16 -6.81
CA LEU A 48 2.00 -0.39 -6.31
C LEU A 48 0.66 -1.01 -6.72
N GLY A 49 0.54 -1.50 -7.97
CA GLY A 49 -0.63 -2.24 -8.42
C GLY A 49 -0.84 -3.53 -7.62
N GLY A 50 0.23 -4.28 -7.36
CA GLY A 50 0.21 -5.46 -6.51
C GLY A 50 -0.24 -5.15 -5.09
N LEU A 51 0.22 -4.03 -4.50
CA LEU A 51 -0.17 -3.60 -3.17
C LEU A 51 -1.67 -3.33 -3.09
N LEU A 52 -2.23 -2.65 -4.08
CA LEU A 52 -3.68 -2.43 -4.17
C LEU A 52 -4.44 -3.77 -4.26
N GLY A 53 -3.93 -4.73 -5.02
CA GLY A 53 -4.50 -6.07 -5.10
C GLY A 53 -4.47 -6.83 -3.77
N LEU A 54 -3.39 -6.71 -2.98
CA LEU A 54 -3.32 -7.29 -1.64
C LEU A 54 -4.30 -6.63 -0.66
N ILE A 55 -4.47 -5.30 -0.74
CA ILE A 55 -5.44 -4.57 0.08
C ILE A 55 -6.87 -5.01 -0.28
N GLU A 56 -7.18 -5.15 -1.56
CA GLU A 56 -8.48 -5.67 -2.02
C GLU A 56 -8.71 -7.12 -1.54
N LEU A 57 -7.66 -7.95 -1.58
CA LEU A 57 -7.72 -9.31 -1.05
C LEU A 57 -8.00 -9.31 0.46
N TYR A 58 -7.33 -8.44 1.21
CA TYR A 58 -7.53 -8.28 2.65
C TYR A 58 -8.98 -7.92 2.98
N PHE A 59 -9.51 -6.86 2.36
CA PHE A 59 -10.89 -6.41 2.63
C PHE A 59 -11.95 -7.42 2.23
N ARG A 60 -11.71 -8.26 1.21
CA ARG A 60 -12.65 -9.33 0.84
C ARG A 60 -12.80 -10.43 1.90
N HIS A 61 -11.82 -10.56 2.80
CA HIS A 61 -11.81 -11.60 3.83
C HIS A 61 -12.14 -11.06 5.23
N GLU A 62 -12.29 -9.75 5.39
CA GLU A 62 -12.63 -9.12 6.66
C GLU A 62 -14.14 -8.99 6.86
N GLU A 63 -14.54 -8.91 8.13
CA GLU A 63 -15.92 -8.62 8.51
C GLU A 63 -16.27 -7.17 8.15
N GLY A 64 -17.49 -6.94 7.63
CA GLY A 64 -17.89 -5.63 7.11
C GLY A 64 -17.84 -4.51 8.16
N ASP A 65 -18.14 -4.83 9.42
CA ASP A 65 -18.10 -3.89 10.55
C ASP A 65 -16.68 -3.39 10.86
N LYS A 66 -15.65 -4.23 10.69
CA LYS A 66 -14.24 -3.84 10.85
C LYS A 66 -13.80 -2.87 9.75
N VAL A 67 -14.25 -3.09 8.52
CA VAL A 67 -13.96 -2.19 7.40
C VAL A 67 -14.63 -0.83 7.62
N ASP A 68 -15.90 -0.82 8.03
CA ASP A 68 -16.64 0.41 8.35
C ASP A 68 -16.00 1.18 9.53
N GLY A 69 -15.55 0.45 10.56
CA GLY A 69 -14.83 1.01 11.70
C GLY A 69 -13.51 1.65 11.29
N PHE A 70 -12.73 0.99 10.41
CA PHE A 70 -11.50 1.54 9.86
C PHE A 70 -11.75 2.82 9.05
N LEU A 71 -12.78 2.84 8.19
CA LEU A 71 -13.14 4.03 7.40
C LEU A 71 -13.56 5.20 8.29
N THR A 72 -14.36 4.93 9.32
CA THR A 72 -14.77 5.95 10.30
C THR A 72 -13.56 6.56 11.00
N ALA A 73 -12.61 5.73 11.45
CA ALA A 73 -11.38 6.20 12.07
C ALA A 73 -10.51 7.02 11.09
N ALA A 74 -10.41 6.60 9.82
CA ALA A 74 -9.68 7.32 8.79
C ALA A 74 -10.26 8.71 8.53
N HIS A 75 -11.59 8.83 8.45
CA HIS A 75 -12.26 10.13 8.31
C HIS A 75 -12.00 11.06 9.49
N ALA A 76 -12.00 10.53 10.72
CA ALA A 76 -11.72 11.31 11.92
C ALA A 76 -10.25 11.77 12.02
N ALA A 77 -9.30 10.94 11.55
CA ALA A 77 -7.87 11.24 11.60
C ALA A 77 -7.42 12.26 10.55
N GLY A 78 -8.12 12.33 9.40
CA GLY A 78 -7.71 13.16 8.27
C GLY A 78 -6.53 12.58 7.48
N PRO A 79 -6.03 13.29 6.45
CA PRO A 79 -4.94 12.80 5.63
C PRO A 79 -3.67 12.60 6.48
N PRO A 80 -2.98 11.45 6.36
CA PRO A 80 -1.74 11.24 7.08
C PRO A 80 -0.68 12.27 6.63
N PRO A 81 0.32 12.57 7.48
CA PRO A 81 1.51 13.29 7.05
C PRO A 81 2.15 12.63 5.83
N ALA A 82 2.91 13.40 5.06
CA ALA A 82 3.60 12.89 3.88
C ALA A 82 4.37 11.60 4.20
N PHE A 83 4.17 10.59 3.36
CA PHE A 83 4.71 9.25 3.59
C PHE A 83 6.25 9.30 3.61
N GLY A 84 6.87 8.76 4.66
CA GLY A 84 8.32 8.89 4.89
C GLY A 84 8.75 10.13 5.67
N CYS A 85 7.83 11.05 6.02
CA CYS A 85 8.13 12.18 6.90
C CYS A 85 7.97 11.86 8.40
N LYS A 86 7.47 10.67 8.76
CA LYS A 86 7.44 10.23 10.16
C LYS A 86 8.85 9.78 10.56
N PRO A 87 9.42 10.31 11.66
CA PRO A 87 10.69 9.79 12.17
C PRO A 87 10.52 8.31 12.54
N PHE A 88 11.54 7.51 12.26
CA PHE A 88 11.60 6.13 12.72
C PHE A 88 11.62 6.15 14.25
N LEU A 89 10.57 5.63 14.89
CA LEU A 89 10.59 5.36 16.32
C LEU A 89 11.21 3.96 16.49
N PRO A 90 12.35 3.84 17.22
CA PRO A 90 13.05 2.57 17.42
C PRO A 90 12.26 1.58 18.28
#